data_AF-A0A9D1L1C2-F1
#
_entry.id   AF-A0A9D1L1C2-F1
#
_cell.length_a   1.000
_cell.length_b   1.000
_cell.length_c   1.000
_cell.angle_alpha   90.00
_cell.angle_beta   90.00
_cell.angle_gamma   90.00
#
_symmetry.space_group_name_H-M   'P 1'
#
loop_
_entity.id
_entity.type
_entity.pdbx_description
1 polymer ?
#
loop_
_entity_poly.entity_id
_entity_poly.type
_entity_poly.pdbx_seq_one_letter_code
_entity_poly.pdbx_strand_id
1 'polypeptide(L)'
;MSKVLNQTFKEICGRQLAENQIEVVEMYEKACQAGMSEERALDYLAFLLECYTRSYTIQKEKTSSWRDYLKEVTPIFHVPGEYLFGHSDERHNLRKINRRYGKIRSGSDRLREERLRMEGHLLVLNELFDLSSREAAKLLHVVINQLFCRENHRTYDYTDYTSERVLGLADHFAVSLNPYLNSALYEQLSTQIDLADPRSFDDLFQNMFLCMASILDELTYYEKNSGKNAYFHMASRVLSVDDLIQKGTRPFYTDKTIEAKRED
;
A
#
# COMPACT_ATOMS: atom_id res chain seq x y z
N MET A 1 20.51 -4.05 0.58
CA MET A 1 19.93 -4.81 1.70
C MET A 1 18.61 -5.46 1.31
N SER A 2 17.56 -4.74 0.88
CA SER A 2 16.25 -5.36 0.57
C SER A 2 16.26 -6.50 -0.46
N LYS A 3 16.99 -6.38 -1.58
CA LYS A 3 17.11 -7.47 -2.59
C LYS A 3 17.74 -8.75 -2.04
N VAL A 4 18.67 -8.63 -1.11
CA VAL A 4 19.35 -9.78 -0.49
C VAL A 4 18.40 -10.46 0.50
N LEU A 5 17.67 -9.68 1.28
CA LEU A 5 16.69 -10.18 2.25
C LEU A 5 15.54 -10.93 1.55
N ASN A 6 15.02 -10.37 0.46
CA ASN A 6 13.95 -10.99 -0.33
C ASN A 6 14.42 -12.32 -0.94
N GLN A 7 15.65 -12.38 -1.48
CA GLN A 7 16.22 -13.61 -2.01
C GLN A 7 16.38 -14.69 -0.92
N THR A 8 16.86 -14.32 0.26
CA THR A 8 16.98 -15.24 1.40
C THR A 8 15.61 -15.80 1.82
N PHE A 9 14.56 -14.98 1.86
CA PHE A 9 13.22 -15.47 2.18
C PHE A 9 12.66 -16.40 1.10
N LYS A 10 12.88 -16.10 -0.19
CA LYS A 10 12.52 -17.03 -1.28
C LYS A 10 13.22 -18.38 -1.12
N GLU A 11 14.50 -18.40 -0.78
CA GLU A 11 15.26 -19.64 -0.55
C GLU A 11 14.75 -20.42 0.68
N ILE A 12 14.34 -19.74 1.74
CA ILE A 12 13.72 -20.38 2.90
C ILE A 12 12.38 -21.01 2.50
N CYS A 13 11.49 -20.25 1.86
CA CYS A 13 10.19 -20.73 1.42
C CYS A 13 10.32 -21.88 0.41
N GLY A 14 11.26 -21.79 -0.54
CA GLY A 14 11.53 -22.84 -1.52
C GLY A 14 11.99 -24.14 -0.88
N ARG A 15 12.83 -24.08 0.16
CA ARG A 15 13.19 -25.27 0.94
C ARG A 15 12.00 -25.85 1.70
N GLN A 16 11.20 -25.00 2.35
CA GLN A 16 10.01 -25.44 3.08
C GLN A 16 8.99 -26.14 2.17
N LEU A 17 8.85 -25.67 0.92
CA LEU A 17 8.04 -26.32 -0.12
C LEU A 17 8.62 -27.69 -0.50
N ALA A 18 9.93 -27.79 -0.75
CA ALA A 18 10.59 -29.06 -1.06
C ALA A 18 10.51 -30.08 0.08
N GLU A 19 10.49 -29.61 1.32
CA GLU A 19 10.31 -30.42 2.54
C GLU A 19 8.83 -30.77 2.83
N ASN A 20 7.89 -30.33 1.98
CA ASN A 20 6.45 -30.53 2.13
C ASN A 20 5.89 -29.99 3.46
N GLN A 21 6.33 -28.81 3.89
CA GLN A 21 5.73 -28.16 5.05
C GLN A 21 4.30 -27.74 4.74
N ILE A 22 3.33 -28.42 5.37
CA ILE A 22 1.89 -28.35 5.08
C ILE A 22 1.39 -26.92 4.88
N GLU A 23 1.54 -26.03 5.87
CA GLU A 23 0.97 -24.67 5.77
C GLU A 23 1.59 -23.83 4.63
N VAL A 24 2.86 -24.07 4.30
CA VAL A 24 3.57 -23.36 3.22
C VAL A 24 3.10 -23.88 1.87
N VAL A 25 2.96 -25.21 1.73
CA VAL A 25 2.42 -25.86 0.53
C VAL A 25 0.97 -25.43 0.30
N GLU A 26 0.13 -25.44 1.32
CA GLU A 26 -1.28 -25.03 1.19
C GLU A 26 -1.42 -23.58 0.72
N MET A 27 -0.62 -22.65 1.26
CA MET A 27 -0.66 -21.25 0.83
C MET A 27 -0.13 -21.08 -0.60
N TYR A 28 0.94 -21.78 -0.97
CA TYR A 28 1.46 -21.81 -2.33
C TYR A 28 0.44 -22.35 -3.33
N GLU A 29 -0.18 -23.50 -3.04
CA GLU A 29 -1.18 -24.11 -3.90
C GLU A 29 -2.40 -23.21 -4.05
N LYS A 30 -2.86 -22.55 -2.99
CA LYS A 30 -3.95 -21.55 -3.07
C LYS A 30 -3.59 -20.39 -4.00
N ALA A 31 -2.36 -19.86 -3.92
CA ALA A 31 -1.90 -18.80 -4.81
C ALA A 31 -1.85 -19.24 -6.28
N CYS A 32 -1.32 -20.44 -6.56
CA CYS A 32 -1.28 -21.02 -7.90
C CYS A 32 -2.68 -21.30 -8.44
N GLN A 33 -3.57 -21.86 -7.63
CA GLN A 33 -4.98 -22.12 -7.99
C GLN A 33 -5.76 -20.82 -8.27
N ALA A 34 -5.40 -19.72 -7.61
CA ALA A 34 -5.96 -18.41 -7.90
C ALA A 34 -5.48 -17.84 -9.25
N GLY A 35 -4.40 -18.40 -9.83
CA GLY A 35 -3.86 -18.00 -11.13
C GLY A 35 -2.53 -17.26 -11.07
N MET A 36 -1.85 -17.25 -9.91
CA MET A 36 -0.46 -16.77 -9.84
C MET A 36 0.49 -17.77 -10.50
N SER A 37 1.57 -17.29 -11.11
CA SER A 37 2.66 -18.17 -11.55
C SER A 37 3.41 -18.73 -10.32
N GLU A 38 4.09 -19.86 -10.50
CA GLU A 38 4.90 -20.49 -9.45
C GLU A 38 5.94 -19.54 -8.85
N GLU A 39 6.62 -18.78 -9.71
CA GLU A 39 7.60 -17.77 -9.29
C GLU A 39 6.94 -16.70 -8.41
N ARG A 40 5.77 -16.17 -8.81
CA ARG A 40 5.08 -15.14 -8.03
C ARG A 40 4.46 -15.70 -6.76
N ALA A 41 3.99 -16.94 -6.75
CA ALA A 41 3.52 -17.60 -5.54
C ALA A 41 4.66 -17.74 -4.51
N LEU A 42 5.88 -18.05 -4.97
CA LEU A 42 7.07 -18.06 -4.12
C LEU A 42 7.45 -16.66 -3.62
N ASP A 43 7.35 -15.63 -4.48
CA ASP A 43 7.60 -14.23 -4.10
C ASP A 43 6.61 -13.73 -3.05
N TYR A 44 5.35 -14.15 -3.18
CA TYR A 44 4.29 -13.86 -2.23
C TYR A 44 4.57 -14.51 -0.87
N LEU A 45 4.96 -15.79 -0.84
CA LEU A 45 5.37 -16.46 0.39
C LEU A 45 6.59 -15.78 1.05
N ALA A 46 7.57 -15.38 0.25
CA ALA A 46 8.73 -14.65 0.74
C ALA A 46 8.35 -13.30 1.37
N PHE A 47 7.36 -12.60 0.78
CA PHE A 47 6.81 -11.39 1.36
C PHE A 47 6.07 -11.65 2.67
N LEU A 48 5.24 -12.69 2.75
CA LEU A 48 4.57 -13.06 4.01
C LEU A 48 5.58 -13.41 5.11
N LEU A 49 6.67 -14.10 4.76
CA LEU A 49 7.75 -14.40 5.69
C LEU A 49 8.49 -13.13 6.16
N GLU A 50 8.68 -12.16 5.26
CA GLU A 50 9.20 -10.83 5.61
C GLU A 50 8.29 -10.13 6.62
N CYS A 51 6.98 -10.07 6.35
CA CYS A 51 5.98 -9.50 7.26
C CYS A 51 6.01 -10.17 8.64
N TYR A 52 6.01 -11.51 8.67
CA TYR A 52 6.13 -12.29 9.91
C TYR A 52 7.43 -11.99 10.66
N THR A 53 8.54 -11.78 9.96
CA THR A 53 9.84 -11.52 10.58
C THR A 53 9.93 -10.09 11.10
N ARG A 54 9.37 -9.12 10.39
CA ARG A 54 9.42 -7.70 10.78
C ARG A 54 8.42 -7.34 11.88
N SER A 55 7.26 -7.99 11.94
CA SER A 55 6.31 -7.83 13.04
C SER A 55 6.93 -8.17 14.41
N TYR A 56 7.85 -9.15 14.44
CA TYR A 56 8.66 -9.50 15.61
C TYR A 56 9.53 -8.35 16.12
N THR A 57 10.16 -7.63 15.18
CA THR A 57 11.07 -6.52 15.48
C THR A 57 10.31 -5.39 16.18
N ILE A 58 9.02 -5.25 15.88
CA ILE A 58 8.14 -4.21 16.43
C ILE A 58 7.55 -4.63 17.78
N GLN A 59 7.03 -5.85 17.89
CA GLN A 59 6.28 -6.29 19.08
C GLN A 59 7.16 -6.89 20.19
N LYS A 60 8.44 -7.18 19.92
CA LYS A 60 9.45 -7.77 20.84
C LYS A 60 9.09 -9.12 21.48
N GLU A 61 7.86 -9.62 21.31
CA GLU A 61 7.44 -10.97 21.67
C GLU A 61 6.52 -11.51 20.57
N LYS A 62 6.79 -12.73 20.07
CA LYS A 62 5.86 -13.46 19.21
C LYS A 62 5.02 -14.38 20.07
N THR A 63 3.71 -14.27 19.95
CA THR A 63 2.78 -15.28 20.47
C THR A 63 2.50 -16.37 19.45
N SER A 64 2.65 -16.10 18.14
CA SER A 64 2.32 -17.05 17.06
C SER A 64 3.55 -17.56 16.27
N SER A 65 3.52 -18.85 15.91
CA SER A 65 4.53 -19.47 15.05
C SER A 65 4.34 -19.06 13.58
N TRP A 66 5.34 -19.31 12.71
CA TRP A 66 5.22 -19.06 11.27
C TRP A 66 4.00 -19.78 10.67
N ARG A 67 3.74 -21.01 11.15
CA ARG A 67 2.60 -21.83 10.72
C ARG A 67 1.27 -21.21 11.16
N ASP A 68 1.20 -20.71 12.39
CA ASP A 68 -0.01 -20.07 12.90
C ASP A 68 -0.29 -18.75 12.16
N TYR A 69 0.76 -17.97 11.91
CA TYR A 69 0.66 -16.75 11.09
C TYR A 69 0.09 -17.05 9.70
N LEU A 70 0.56 -18.09 9.01
CA LEU A 70 0.01 -18.48 7.70
C LEU A 70 -1.46 -18.89 7.74
N LYS A 71 -1.94 -19.42 8.87
CA LYS A 71 -3.37 -19.77 9.06
C LYS A 71 -4.24 -18.55 9.34
N GLU A 72 -3.67 -17.52 9.96
CA GLU A 72 -4.37 -16.29 10.34
C GLU A 72 -4.41 -15.25 9.22
N VAL A 73 -3.45 -15.27 8.29
CA VAL A 73 -3.39 -14.33 7.17
C VAL A 73 -4.54 -14.59 6.20
N THR A 74 -5.37 -13.57 5.98
CA THR A 74 -6.29 -13.51 4.83
C THR A 74 -5.47 -13.20 3.57
N PRO A 75 -5.39 -14.14 2.60
CA PRO A 75 -4.54 -13.92 1.43
C PRO A 75 -5.15 -12.91 0.47
N ILE A 76 -4.28 -12.11 -0.16
CA ILE A 76 -4.59 -11.25 -1.30
C ILE A 76 -3.67 -11.71 -2.44
N PHE A 77 -4.26 -12.31 -3.46
CA PHE A 77 -3.53 -12.85 -4.59
C PHE A 77 -3.59 -11.89 -5.77
N HIS A 78 -2.42 -11.44 -6.23
CA HIS A 78 -2.30 -10.54 -7.37
C HIS A 78 -2.33 -11.32 -8.69
N VAL A 79 -3.53 -11.72 -9.11
CA VAL A 79 -3.74 -12.52 -10.32
C VAL A 79 -3.79 -11.63 -11.58
N PRO A 80 -3.49 -12.17 -12.77
CA PRO A 80 -3.62 -11.42 -14.02
C PRO A 80 -5.01 -10.81 -14.20
N GLY A 81 -5.06 -9.50 -14.49
CA GLY A 81 -6.28 -8.76 -14.80
C GLY A 81 -6.56 -8.64 -16.30
N GLU A 82 -7.64 -7.95 -16.66
CA GLU A 82 -8.03 -7.70 -18.06
C GLU A 82 -7.03 -6.82 -18.82
N TYR A 83 -6.34 -5.92 -18.11
CA TYR A 83 -5.43 -4.94 -18.70
C TYR A 83 -4.06 -4.99 -18.05
N LEU A 84 -2.98 -4.79 -18.81
CA LEU A 84 -1.63 -4.62 -18.25
C LEU A 84 -1.45 -3.19 -17.75
N PHE A 85 -0.91 -3.03 -16.54
CA PHE A 85 -0.58 -1.71 -15.98
C PHE A 85 0.85 -1.30 -16.32
N GLY A 86 1.05 -0.05 -16.75
CA GLY A 86 2.40 0.48 -16.96
C GLY A 86 2.51 2.00 -16.87
N HIS A 87 3.64 2.54 -17.35
CA HIS A 87 3.95 3.98 -17.30
C HIS A 87 2.98 4.89 -18.10
N SER A 88 2.26 4.33 -19.08
CA SER A 88 1.14 5.02 -19.73
C SER A 88 0.02 5.33 -18.74
N ASP A 89 -0.32 4.35 -17.92
CA ASP A 89 -1.45 4.35 -17.00
C ASP A 89 -1.14 5.21 -15.77
N GLU A 90 0.08 5.17 -15.25
CA GLU A 90 0.57 6.13 -14.25
C GLU A 90 0.28 7.58 -14.68
N ARG A 91 0.71 7.94 -15.90
CA ARG A 91 0.55 9.28 -16.45
C ARG A 91 -0.92 9.60 -16.75
N HIS A 92 -1.69 8.62 -17.23
CA HIS A 92 -3.12 8.78 -17.45
C HIS A 92 -3.84 9.09 -16.14
N ASN A 93 -3.60 8.30 -15.10
CA ASN A 93 -4.22 8.45 -13.79
C ASN A 93 -3.88 9.81 -13.16
N LEU A 94 -2.61 10.23 -13.18
CA LEU A 94 -2.23 11.55 -12.67
C LEU A 94 -2.86 12.69 -13.48
N ARG A 95 -3.00 12.58 -14.80
CA ARG A 95 -3.73 13.58 -15.60
C ARG A 95 -5.22 13.58 -15.26
N LYS A 96 -5.83 12.42 -15.03
CA LYS A 96 -7.24 12.30 -14.62
C LYS A 96 -7.47 13.00 -13.28
N ILE A 97 -6.63 12.75 -12.28
CA ILE A 97 -6.64 13.43 -10.96
C ILE A 97 -6.54 14.95 -11.15
N ASN A 98 -5.53 15.41 -11.88
CA ASN A 98 -5.31 16.85 -12.10
C ASN A 98 -6.47 17.53 -12.82
N ARG A 99 -7.11 16.85 -13.79
CA ARG A 99 -8.26 17.39 -14.51
C ARG A 99 -9.52 17.45 -13.66
N ARG A 100 -9.74 16.43 -12.81
CA ARG A 100 -10.97 16.30 -12.02
C ARG A 100 -10.93 17.11 -10.73
N TYR A 101 -9.78 17.13 -10.05
CA TYR A 101 -9.65 17.69 -8.70
C TYR A 101 -8.63 18.84 -8.60
N GLY A 102 -7.87 19.11 -9.66
CA GLY A 102 -6.80 20.11 -9.64
C GLY A 102 -5.55 19.63 -8.89
N LYS A 103 -4.86 20.57 -8.25
CA LYS A 103 -3.64 20.33 -7.46
C LYS A 103 -3.73 21.02 -6.10
N ILE A 104 -3.05 20.44 -5.11
CA ILE A 104 -2.78 21.14 -3.85
C ILE A 104 -1.83 22.30 -4.15
N ARG A 105 -2.24 23.53 -3.85
CA ARG A 105 -1.40 24.71 -4.05
C ARG A 105 -0.21 24.69 -3.08
N SER A 106 0.96 25.10 -3.55
CA SER A 106 2.14 25.26 -2.70
C SER A 106 1.82 26.16 -1.50
N GLY A 107 2.19 25.72 -0.30
CA GLY A 107 1.92 26.44 0.95
C GLY A 107 0.48 26.31 1.48
N SER A 108 -0.38 25.51 0.85
CA SER A 108 -1.72 25.23 1.38
C SER A 108 -1.67 24.18 2.49
N ASP A 109 -2.30 24.49 3.63
CA ASP A 109 -2.47 23.54 4.73
C ASP A 109 -3.77 22.71 4.65
N ARG A 110 -4.59 22.89 3.59
CA ARG A 110 -5.94 22.30 3.46
C ARG A 110 -5.99 20.78 3.65
N LEU A 111 -4.93 20.07 3.27
CA LEU A 111 -4.83 18.61 3.37
C LEU A 111 -3.53 18.17 4.06
N ARG A 112 -2.97 19.04 4.90
CA ARG A 112 -1.65 18.81 5.51
C ARG A 112 -1.67 17.56 6.38
N GLU A 113 -2.72 17.36 7.16
CA GLU A 113 -2.76 16.28 8.13
C GLU A 113 -2.96 14.92 7.45
N GLU A 114 -3.88 14.80 6.49
CA GLU A 114 -4.08 13.60 5.66
C GLU A 114 -2.78 13.21 4.97
N ARG A 115 -2.11 14.22 4.39
CA ARG A 115 -0.82 14.04 3.74
C ARG A 115 0.21 13.53 4.75
N LEU A 116 0.41 14.19 5.89
CA LEU A 116 1.37 13.74 6.92
C LEU A 116 1.08 12.31 7.41
N ARG A 117 -0.19 11.89 7.49
CA ARG A 117 -0.55 10.50 7.82
C ARG A 117 -0.09 9.52 6.73
N MET A 118 -0.28 9.84 5.45
CA MET A 118 0.24 9.03 4.34
C MET A 118 1.76 8.99 4.30
N GLU A 119 2.41 10.15 4.47
CA GLU A 119 3.88 10.26 4.51
C GLU A 119 4.47 9.48 5.68
N GLY A 120 3.83 9.56 6.85
CA GLY A 120 4.19 8.78 8.03
C GLY A 120 4.06 7.28 7.77
N HIS A 121 2.99 6.84 7.11
CA HIS A 121 2.83 5.44 6.74
C HIS A 121 3.96 5.00 5.79
N LEU A 122 4.25 5.76 4.73
CA LEU A 122 5.35 5.42 3.80
C LEU A 122 6.72 5.43 4.50
N LEU A 123 6.94 6.32 5.48
CA LEU A 123 8.16 6.36 6.28
C LEU A 123 8.29 5.10 7.16
N VAL A 124 7.20 4.63 7.76
CA VAL A 124 7.16 3.35 8.49
C VAL A 124 7.50 2.18 7.56
N LEU A 125 6.98 2.17 6.33
CA LEU A 125 7.33 1.13 5.35
C LEU A 125 8.79 1.23 4.90
N ASN A 126 9.33 2.45 4.78
CA ASN A 126 10.74 2.67 4.49
C ASN A 126 11.63 2.09 5.61
N GLU A 127 11.30 2.35 6.86
CA GLU A 127 12.08 1.88 8.02
C GLU A 127 11.98 0.36 8.22
N LEU A 128 10.77 -0.20 8.19
CA LEU A 128 10.55 -1.61 8.51
C LEU A 128 10.90 -2.55 7.36
N PHE A 129 10.67 -2.11 6.13
CA PHE A 129 10.82 -2.97 4.95
C PHE A 129 11.96 -2.52 4.04
N ASP A 130 12.69 -1.43 4.30
CA ASP A 130 13.65 -0.83 3.35
C ASP A 130 12.99 -0.39 2.03
N LEU A 131 11.73 0.08 2.06
CA LEU A 131 11.02 0.57 0.87
C LEU A 131 11.72 1.81 0.30
N SER A 132 12.23 1.74 -0.93
CA SER A 132 12.87 2.89 -1.58
C SER A 132 11.87 3.91 -2.11
N SER A 133 12.30 5.16 -2.36
CA SER A 133 11.41 6.20 -2.92
C SER A 133 10.81 5.80 -4.28
N ARG A 134 11.54 5.03 -5.09
CA ARG A 134 11.02 4.50 -6.37
C ARG A 134 9.95 3.44 -6.16
N GLU A 135 10.15 2.54 -5.20
CA GLU A 135 9.13 1.53 -4.87
C GLU A 135 7.91 2.18 -4.22
N ALA A 136 8.09 3.20 -3.38
CA ALA A 136 6.99 3.98 -2.82
C ALA A 136 6.18 4.70 -3.91
N ALA A 137 6.84 5.24 -4.94
CA ALA A 137 6.15 5.81 -6.09
C ALA A 137 5.33 4.73 -6.83
N LYS A 138 5.91 3.55 -7.08
CA LYS A 138 5.19 2.43 -7.70
C LYS A 138 3.98 1.99 -6.87
N LEU A 139 4.15 1.87 -5.56
CA LEU A 139 3.10 1.55 -4.60
C LEU A 139 1.94 2.54 -4.71
N LEU A 140 2.20 3.84 -4.64
CA LEU A 140 1.16 4.86 -4.77
C LEU A 140 0.44 4.80 -6.12
N HIS A 141 1.16 4.53 -7.21
CA HIS A 141 0.54 4.33 -8.52
C HIS A 141 -0.39 3.11 -8.56
N VAL A 142 -0.02 2.00 -7.93
CA VAL A 142 -0.87 0.80 -7.79
C VAL A 142 -2.13 1.16 -7.01
N VAL A 143 -2.00 1.80 -5.85
CA VAL A 143 -3.16 2.19 -5.01
C VAL A 143 -4.09 3.14 -5.75
N ILE A 144 -3.55 4.18 -6.41
CA ILE A 144 -4.34 5.09 -7.26
C ILE A 144 -5.10 4.30 -8.33
N ASN A 145 -4.42 3.36 -9.01
CA ASN A 145 -5.05 2.59 -10.06
C ASN A 145 -6.13 1.65 -9.52
N GLN A 146 -5.90 0.97 -8.39
CA GLN A 146 -6.88 0.13 -7.72
C GLN A 146 -8.14 0.90 -7.33
N LEU A 147 -8.01 2.16 -6.86
CA LEU A 147 -9.17 3.02 -6.60
C LEU A 147 -9.96 3.34 -7.88
N PHE A 148 -9.29 3.68 -8.98
CA PHE A 148 -9.98 3.89 -10.25
C PHE A 148 -10.55 2.60 -10.85
N CYS A 149 -9.90 1.46 -10.63
CA CYS A 149 -10.41 0.14 -11.00
C CYS A 149 -11.74 -0.13 -10.30
N ARG A 150 -11.85 0.23 -9.02
CA ARG A 150 -13.09 0.15 -8.25
C ARG A 150 -14.19 1.02 -8.86
N GLU A 151 -13.88 2.28 -9.17
CA GLU A 151 -14.83 3.21 -9.80
C GLU A 151 -15.37 2.67 -11.14
N ASN A 152 -14.49 2.07 -11.94
CA ASN A 152 -14.79 1.72 -13.34
C ASN A 152 -15.03 0.22 -13.56
N HIS A 153 -15.09 -0.58 -12.48
CA HIS A 153 -15.22 -2.04 -12.51
C HIS A 153 -14.21 -2.73 -13.45
N ARG A 154 -12.93 -2.33 -13.38
CA ARG A 154 -11.84 -2.92 -14.17
C ARG A 154 -10.86 -3.67 -13.29
N THR A 155 -10.13 -4.61 -13.88
CA THR A 155 -9.01 -5.30 -13.23
C THR A 155 -7.74 -5.09 -14.03
N TYR A 156 -6.62 -4.92 -13.33
CA TYR A 156 -5.32 -4.74 -13.96
C TYR A 156 -4.33 -5.76 -13.44
N ASP A 157 -3.48 -6.23 -14.34
CA ASP A 157 -2.29 -7.00 -14.04
C ASP A 157 -1.10 -6.06 -13.79
N TYR A 158 -0.45 -6.25 -12.65
CA TYR A 158 0.74 -5.51 -12.25
C TYR A 158 2.02 -6.35 -12.29
N THR A 159 1.95 -7.58 -12.80
CA THR A 159 3.06 -8.56 -12.84
C THR A 159 4.34 -7.96 -13.39
N ASP A 160 4.26 -7.35 -14.57
CA ASP A 160 5.44 -6.78 -15.25
C ASP A 160 5.84 -5.41 -14.68
N TYR A 161 4.96 -4.81 -13.89
CA TYR A 161 5.13 -3.46 -13.38
C TYR A 161 5.96 -3.44 -12.08
N THR A 162 5.69 -4.34 -11.15
CA THR A 162 6.36 -4.36 -9.85
C THR A 162 6.31 -5.74 -9.18
N SER A 163 7.17 -5.97 -8.19
CA SER A 163 7.25 -7.26 -7.46
C SER A 163 6.10 -7.45 -6.47
N GLU A 164 5.80 -8.71 -6.10
CA GLU A 164 4.82 -9.05 -5.04
C GLU A 164 5.01 -8.28 -3.75
N ARG A 165 6.26 -8.10 -3.32
CA ARG A 165 6.57 -7.34 -2.11
C ARG A 165 6.01 -5.91 -2.17
N VAL A 166 6.10 -5.23 -3.31
CA VAL A 166 5.57 -3.87 -3.47
C VAL A 166 4.05 -3.88 -3.57
N LEU A 167 3.46 -4.90 -4.20
CA LEU A 167 2.01 -5.05 -4.29
C LEU A 167 1.38 -5.32 -2.92
N GLY A 168 1.94 -6.24 -2.13
CA GLY A 168 1.48 -6.49 -0.77
C GLY A 168 1.61 -5.27 0.14
N LEU A 169 2.70 -4.49 0.01
CA LEU A 169 2.82 -3.20 0.71
C LEU A 169 1.79 -2.16 0.22
N ALA A 170 1.39 -2.20 -1.04
CA ALA A 170 0.31 -1.37 -1.58
C ALA A 170 -1.04 -1.73 -0.96
N ASP A 171 -1.33 -3.02 -0.78
CA ASP A 171 -2.54 -3.47 -0.11
C ASP A 171 -2.59 -3.00 1.35
N HIS A 172 -1.47 -3.13 2.08
CA HIS A 172 -1.36 -2.62 3.45
C HIS A 172 -1.60 -1.10 3.53
N PHE A 173 -1.08 -0.33 2.57
CA PHE A 173 -1.34 1.10 2.48
C PHE A 173 -2.82 1.39 2.16
N ALA A 174 -3.41 0.63 1.22
CA ALA A 174 -4.80 0.80 0.78
C ALA A 174 -5.81 0.57 1.91
N VAL A 175 -5.55 -0.36 2.84
CA VAL A 175 -6.40 -0.62 4.03
C VAL A 175 -6.59 0.63 4.90
N SER A 176 -5.64 1.57 4.90
CA SER A 176 -5.74 2.82 5.68
C SER A 176 -6.61 3.91 5.02
N LEU A 177 -7.03 3.71 3.76
CA LEU A 177 -7.85 4.68 3.02
C LEU A 177 -9.08 4.11 2.33
N ASN A 178 -9.18 2.79 2.18
CA ASN A 178 -10.25 2.14 1.45
C ASN A 178 -11.23 1.50 2.44
N PRO A 179 -12.39 2.10 2.72
CA PRO A 179 -13.36 1.54 3.68
C PRO A 179 -13.84 0.15 3.27
N TYR A 180 -13.80 -0.18 1.98
CA TYR A 180 -14.24 -1.47 1.48
C TYR A 180 -13.22 -2.60 1.72
N LEU A 181 -12.03 -2.27 2.21
CA LEU A 181 -11.01 -3.21 2.67
C LEU A 181 -10.85 -3.20 4.20
N ASN A 182 -11.57 -2.32 4.90
CA ASN A 182 -11.39 -2.07 6.32
C ASN A 182 -12.74 -1.78 6.98
N SER A 183 -13.30 -2.77 7.67
CA SER A 183 -14.62 -2.67 8.31
C SER A 183 -14.71 -1.55 9.35
N ALA A 184 -13.65 -1.33 10.15
CA ALA A 184 -13.63 -0.24 11.12
C ALA A 184 -13.68 1.14 10.43
N LEU A 185 -12.96 1.28 9.31
CA LEU A 185 -13.02 2.50 8.49
C LEU A 185 -14.38 2.65 7.79
N TYR A 186 -14.97 1.54 7.34
CA TYR A 186 -16.32 1.53 6.77
C TYR A 186 -17.34 2.06 7.78
N GLU A 187 -17.35 1.53 8.99
CA GLU A 187 -18.25 1.97 10.07
C GLU A 187 -18.05 3.46 10.36
N GLN A 188 -16.80 3.91 10.51
CA GLN A 188 -16.47 5.30 10.75
C GLN A 188 -17.03 6.23 9.66
N LEU A 189 -16.82 5.90 8.38
CA LEU A 189 -17.19 6.77 7.26
C LEU A 189 -18.67 6.66 6.85
N SER A 190 -19.31 5.51 7.07
CA SER A 190 -20.72 5.28 6.74
C SER A 190 -21.70 6.19 7.49
N THR A 191 -21.26 6.81 8.59
CA THR A 191 -22.05 7.80 9.33
C THR A 191 -22.19 9.13 8.58
N GLN A 192 -21.38 9.35 7.54
CA GLN A 192 -21.24 10.67 6.89
C GLN A 192 -21.23 10.60 5.36
N ILE A 193 -20.88 9.45 4.79
CA ILE A 193 -20.87 9.21 3.35
C ILE A 193 -21.72 7.97 3.09
N ASP A 194 -22.62 8.04 2.12
CA ASP A 194 -23.32 6.85 1.64
C ASP A 194 -22.35 5.97 0.84
N LEU A 195 -21.69 5.05 1.54
CA LEU A 195 -20.71 4.15 0.93
C LEU A 195 -21.35 3.14 -0.04
N ALA A 196 -22.68 2.99 -0.06
CA ALA A 196 -23.39 2.15 -1.00
C ALA A 196 -23.71 2.89 -2.32
N ASP A 197 -23.75 4.23 -2.32
CA ASP A 197 -23.99 5.03 -3.51
C ASP A 197 -22.69 5.19 -4.34
N PRO A 198 -22.65 4.69 -5.59
CA PRO A 198 -21.50 4.88 -6.47
C PRO A 198 -21.13 6.35 -6.71
N ARG A 199 -22.09 7.27 -6.56
CA ARG A 199 -21.88 8.72 -6.75
C ARG A 199 -21.00 9.32 -5.66
N SER A 200 -20.90 8.69 -4.49
CA SER A 200 -20.06 9.15 -3.37
C SER A 200 -18.57 8.84 -3.55
N PHE A 201 -18.15 8.27 -4.69
CA PHE A 201 -16.74 7.96 -4.96
C PHE A 201 -15.83 9.20 -4.84
N ASP A 202 -16.26 10.33 -5.40
CA ASP A 202 -15.46 11.55 -5.38
C ASP A 202 -15.36 12.13 -3.98
N ASP A 203 -16.47 12.16 -3.27
CA ASP A 203 -16.49 12.55 -1.87
C ASP A 203 -15.46 11.71 -1.13
N LEU A 204 -15.54 10.40 -1.26
CA LEU A 204 -14.67 9.48 -0.54
C LEU A 204 -13.19 9.67 -0.90
N PHE A 205 -12.83 9.69 -2.19
CA PHE A 205 -11.43 9.54 -2.57
C PHE A 205 -10.73 10.80 -3.10
N GLN A 206 -11.43 11.91 -3.37
CA GLN A 206 -10.82 13.12 -3.94
C GLN A 206 -9.60 13.60 -3.12
N ASN A 207 -9.75 13.73 -1.81
CA ASN A 207 -8.66 14.20 -0.95
C ASN A 207 -7.51 13.19 -0.90
N MET A 208 -7.82 11.90 -0.94
CA MET A 208 -6.81 10.84 -0.96
C MET A 208 -6.00 10.90 -2.27
N PHE A 209 -6.67 11.08 -3.42
CA PHE A 209 -6.01 11.27 -4.71
C PHE A 209 -5.10 12.50 -4.73
N LEU A 210 -5.58 13.63 -4.21
CA LEU A 210 -4.81 14.87 -4.14
C LEU A 210 -3.55 14.71 -3.26
N CYS A 211 -3.66 14.03 -2.12
CA CYS A 211 -2.52 13.76 -1.24
C CYS A 211 -1.51 12.82 -1.92
N MET A 212 -1.95 11.69 -2.48
CA MET A 212 -1.06 10.74 -3.16
C MET A 212 -0.37 11.37 -4.37
N ALA A 213 -1.09 12.15 -5.18
CA ALA A 213 -0.50 12.85 -6.33
C ALA A 213 0.55 13.89 -5.89
N SER A 214 0.30 14.60 -4.80
CA SER A 214 1.25 15.56 -4.22
C SER A 214 2.51 14.87 -3.69
N ILE A 215 2.36 13.75 -2.98
CA ILE A 215 3.48 12.93 -2.49
C ILE A 215 4.30 12.37 -3.66
N LEU A 216 3.65 11.93 -4.74
CA LEU A 216 4.32 11.46 -5.96
C LEU A 216 5.17 12.55 -6.62
N ASP A 217 4.65 13.78 -6.72
CA ASP A 217 5.39 14.93 -7.23
C ASP A 217 6.66 15.17 -6.37
N GLU A 218 6.56 15.07 -5.04
CA GLU A 218 7.70 15.25 -4.14
C GLU A 218 8.71 14.10 -4.13
N LEU A 219 8.26 12.85 -4.13
CA LEU A 219 9.13 11.68 -4.30
C LEU A 219 10.00 11.83 -5.55
N THR A 220 9.38 12.23 -6.65
CA THR A 220 10.07 12.46 -7.93
C THR A 220 11.05 13.63 -7.85
N TYR A 221 10.63 14.74 -7.24
CA TYR A 221 11.47 15.92 -7.07
C TYR A 221 12.71 15.63 -6.22
N TYR A 222 12.56 15.04 -5.04
CA TYR A 222 13.68 14.79 -4.13
C TYR A 222 14.61 13.71 -4.64
N GLU A 223 14.09 12.63 -5.25
CA GLU A 223 14.93 11.59 -5.86
C GLU A 223 15.82 12.20 -6.97
N LYS A 224 15.28 13.12 -7.78
CA LYS A 224 16.01 13.78 -8.87
C LYS A 224 17.04 14.80 -8.38
N ASN A 225 16.71 15.60 -7.36
CA ASN A 225 17.52 16.76 -6.96
C ASN A 225 18.43 16.50 -5.76
N SER A 226 18.13 15.48 -4.95
CA SER A 226 18.81 15.23 -3.67
C SER A 226 19.28 13.78 -3.52
N GLY A 227 19.05 12.94 -4.53
CA GLY A 227 19.54 11.58 -4.59
C GLY A 227 18.57 10.55 -3.99
N LYS A 228 19.03 9.31 -3.99
CA LYS A 228 18.23 8.14 -3.60
C LYS A 228 17.67 8.30 -2.19
N ASN A 229 16.36 8.08 -2.01
CA ASN A 229 15.67 8.12 -0.72
C ASN A 229 15.71 9.48 0.00
N ALA A 230 16.09 10.57 -0.68
CA ALA A 230 16.15 11.90 -0.06
C ALA A 230 14.79 12.37 0.48
N TYR A 231 13.70 11.94 -0.14
CA TYR A 231 12.34 12.21 0.34
C TYR A 231 12.12 11.69 1.78
N PHE A 232 12.53 10.46 2.07
CA PHE A 232 12.37 9.88 3.40
C PHE A 232 13.25 10.55 4.45
N HIS A 233 14.47 10.95 4.07
CA HIS A 233 15.34 11.76 4.93
C HIS A 233 14.76 13.13 5.26
N MET A 234 13.95 13.71 4.35
CA MET A 234 13.24 14.94 4.62
C MET A 234 12.03 14.68 5.52
N ALA A 235 11.23 13.65 5.23
CA ALA A 235 10.05 13.29 6.00
C ALA A 235 10.40 12.99 7.48
N SER A 236 11.52 12.30 7.74
CA SER A 236 11.97 11.98 9.10
C SER A 236 12.43 13.18 9.93
N ARG A 237 12.63 14.36 9.32
CA ARG A 237 12.91 15.61 10.07
C ARG A 237 11.63 16.21 10.67
N VAL A 238 10.48 15.84 10.13
CA VAL A 238 9.17 16.37 10.53
C VAL A 238 8.38 15.32 11.31
N LEU A 239 8.60 14.04 11.02
CA LEU A 239 7.88 12.91 11.59
C LEU A 239 8.84 12.00 12.38
N SER A 240 8.47 11.66 13.62
CA SER A 240 9.17 10.63 14.40
C SER A 240 8.70 9.25 13.95
N VAL A 241 9.58 8.47 13.33
CA VAL A 241 9.26 7.11 12.87
C VAL A 241 9.00 6.15 14.03
N ASP A 242 9.75 6.28 15.12
CA ASP A 242 9.56 5.47 16.33
C ASP A 242 8.17 5.70 16.94
N ASP A 243 7.73 6.96 17.02
CA ASP A 243 6.39 7.32 17.46
C ASP A 243 5.31 6.72 16.56
N LEU A 244 5.52 6.76 15.24
CA LEU A 244 4.56 6.23 14.27
C LEU A 244 4.44 4.71 14.38
N ILE A 245 5.57 4.00 14.56
CA ILE A 245 5.59 2.56 14.79
C ILE A 245 4.85 2.21 16.09
N GLN A 246 5.10 2.94 17.17
CA GLN A 246 4.46 2.69 18.47
C GLN A 246 2.96 3.00 18.47
N LYS A 247 2.54 4.07 17.81
CA LYS A 247 1.12 4.49 17.73
C LYS A 247 0.30 3.65 16.74
N GLY A 248 0.98 2.93 15.84
CA GLY A 248 0.35 2.15 14.79
C GLY A 248 -0.25 3.02 13.67
N THR A 249 -0.72 2.35 12.62
CA THR A 249 -1.33 2.99 11.46
C THR A 249 -2.71 3.54 11.81
N ARG A 250 -2.96 4.80 11.44
CA ARG A 250 -4.27 5.46 11.55
C ARG A 250 -4.91 5.60 10.18
N PRO A 251 -6.25 5.64 10.08
CA PRO A 251 -6.92 6.04 8.85
C PRO A 251 -6.39 7.37 8.32
N PHE A 252 -6.28 7.50 7.00
CA PHE A 252 -5.78 8.74 6.39
C PHE A 252 -6.79 9.88 6.41
N TYR A 253 -8.07 9.58 6.60
CA TYR A 253 -9.13 10.56 6.78
C TYR A 253 -9.03 11.26 8.14
N THR A 254 -9.09 12.59 8.14
CA THR A 254 -9.21 13.39 9.36
C THR A 254 -10.66 13.77 9.62
N ASP A 255 -10.97 14.07 10.88
CA ASP A 255 -12.30 14.57 11.27
C ASP A 255 -12.67 15.82 10.45
N LYS A 256 -11.70 16.70 10.16
CA LYS A 256 -11.91 17.88 9.31
C LYS A 256 -12.28 17.54 7.88
N THR A 257 -11.62 16.58 7.23
CA THR A 257 -12.02 16.15 5.87
C THR A 257 -13.35 15.44 5.83
N ILE A 258 -13.73 14.81 6.93
CA ILE A 258 -14.99 14.12 7.07
C ILE A 258 -16.13 15.14 7.35
N GLU A 259 -15.87 16.17 8.17
CA GLU A 259 -16.81 17.23 8.55
C GLU A 259 -17.01 18.31 7.47
N ALA A 260 -15.99 18.66 6.70
CA ALA A 260 -16.08 19.69 5.65
C ALA A 260 -17.08 19.39 4.53
N LYS A 261 -17.65 18.18 4.49
CA LYS A 261 -18.73 17.80 3.57
C LYS A 261 -20.14 18.01 4.14
N ARG A 262 -20.26 18.52 5.35
CA ARG A 262 -21.56 18.86 5.98
C ARG A 262 -22.05 20.26 5.62
N GLU A 263 -21.20 21.10 5.05
CA GLU A 263 -21.47 22.53 4.84
C GLU A 263 -21.65 22.94 3.36
N ASP A 264 -21.57 21.99 2.42
CA ASP A 264 -21.94 22.14 1.01
C ASP A 264 -23.28 21.42 0.72
#